data_AF-A0A6P9D587-F1
#
_entry.id   AF-A0A6P9D587-F1
#
_cell.length_a   1.000
_cell.length_b   1.000
_cell.length_c   1.000
_cell.angle_alpha   90.00
_cell.angle_beta   90.00
_cell.angle_gamma   90.00
#
_symmetry.space_group_name_H-M   'P 1'
#
loop_
_entity.id
_entity.type
_entity.pdbx_description
1 polymer ?
#
loop_
_entity_poly.entity_id
_entity_poly.type
_entity_poly.pdbx_seq_one_letter_code
_entity_poly.pdbx_strand_id
1 'polypeptide(L)'
;MSCFSDVSEIEKLKDAFGRVVFYLEEKGMAKAPFQEAVPEAVNEVEKEIAQLKAAPPCIPPCGYQKESHYYRCSSCSIMDCQLPIDCPIQDIHKLEGDATFLNCEVAFQTSSDRTFRWKFVKDLRTEELFLFHDLNFGVNPSLLIRPTLGSHHGTFACELEEENDVVVRKYFYVNVTEKRLGNEKKLQEMFKAILNSPPESVQEAVVVNKLPSLQDLMSQPDYLRKRGVIVLILGITGISLLVTLAVLSLYRWATDFGP
;
A
#
# COMPACT_ATOMS: atom_id res chain seq x y z
N MET A 1 -42.26 0.78 -23.68
CA MET A 1 -42.04 -0.65 -23.89
C MET A 1 -40.55 -0.86 -24.08
N SER A 2 -39.87 -1.34 -23.06
CA SER A 2 -38.45 -1.74 -23.12
C SER A 2 -38.47 -3.24 -23.37
N CYS A 3 -37.80 -3.74 -24.42
CA CYS A 3 -38.25 -5.00 -24.99
C CYS A 3 -37.45 -6.23 -24.51
N PHE A 4 -36.12 -6.28 -24.56
CA PHE A 4 -35.36 -7.51 -24.18
C PHE A 4 -33.84 -7.29 -24.18
N SER A 5 -33.10 -8.22 -23.55
CA SER A 5 -31.69 -8.08 -23.13
C SER A 5 -30.60 -8.52 -24.10
N ASP A 6 -30.87 -9.55 -24.90
CA ASP A 6 -29.79 -10.43 -25.37
C ASP A 6 -29.85 -10.62 -26.89
N VAL A 7 -28.69 -10.81 -27.52
CA VAL A 7 -28.53 -11.14 -28.94
C VAL A 7 -29.36 -12.39 -29.29
N SER A 8 -29.41 -13.37 -28.39
CA SER A 8 -30.26 -14.56 -28.56
C SER A 8 -31.76 -14.21 -28.57
N GLU A 9 -32.18 -13.23 -27.78
CA GLU A 9 -33.59 -12.79 -27.75
C GLU A 9 -33.94 -11.95 -28.99
N ILE A 10 -32.97 -11.20 -29.54
CA ILE A 10 -33.11 -10.52 -30.85
C ILE A 10 -33.29 -11.55 -31.98
N GLU A 11 -32.53 -12.64 -31.97
CA GLU A 11 -32.68 -13.71 -32.98
C GLU A 11 -34.05 -14.37 -32.89
N LYS A 12 -34.53 -14.69 -31.69
CA LYS A 12 -35.90 -15.20 -31.49
C LYS A 12 -36.96 -14.26 -32.03
N LEU A 13 -36.80 -12.95 -31.77
CA LEU A 13 -37.71 -11.95 -32.31
C LEU A 13 -37.66 -11.90 -33.85
N LYS A 14 -36.47 -11.97 -34.44
CA LYS A 14 -36.30 -12.02 -35.89
C LYS A 14 -36.99 -13.24 -36.49
N ASP A 15 -36.87 -14.39 -35.84
CA ASP A 15 -37.54 -15.63 -36.26
C ASP A 15 -39.07 -15.52 -36.14
N ALA A 16 -39.57 -14.89 -35.08
CA ALA A 16 -40.99 -14.60 -34.88
C ALA A 16 -41.56 -13.77 -36.03
N PHE A 17 -40.91 -12.66 -36.36
CA PHE A 17 -41.30 -11.82 -37.50
C PHE A 17 -41.15 -12.55 -38.83
N GLY A 18 -40.13 -13.39 -38.99
CA GLY A 18 -39.98 -14.26 -40.16
C GLY A 18 -41.21 -15.15 -40.37
N ARG A 19 -41.66 -15.84 -39.32
CA ARG A 19 -42.87 -16.69 -39.37
C ARG A 19 -44.13 -15.90 -39.73
N VAL A 20 -44.27 -14.69 -39.20
CA VAL A 20 -45.40 -13.80 -39.49
C VAL A 20 -45.44 -13.39 -40.95
N VAL A 21 -44.29 -13.04 -41.52
CA VAL A 21 -44.19 -12.69 -42.95
C VAL A 21 -44.65 -13.87 -43.80
N PHE A 22 -44.14 -15.08 -43.54
CA PHE A 22 -44.56 -16.28 -44.26
C PHE A 22 -46.06 -16.58 -44.10
N TYR A 23 -46.61 -16.44 -42.89
CA TYR A 23 -48.04 -16.63 -42.62
C TYR A 23 -48.90 -15.65 -43.42
N LEU A 24 -48.52 -14.37 -43.46
CA LEU A 24 -49.25 -13.35 -44.22
C LEU A 24 -49.15 -13.58 -45.74
N GLU A 25 -48.00 -14.04 -46.23
CA GLU A 25 -47.82 -14.44 -47.63
C GLU A 25 -48.76 -15.61 -48.00
N GLU A 26 -48.85 -16.64 -47.16
CA GLU A 26 -49.75 -17.78 -47.36
C GLU A 26 -51.22 -17.34 -47.40
N LYS A 27 -51.65 -16.49 -46.46
CA LYS A 27 -53.00 -15.93 -46.44
C LYS A 27 -53.29 -15.07 -47.66
N GLY A 28 -52.30 -14.30 -48.12
CA GLY A 28 -52.37 -13.52 -49.36
C GLY A 28 -52.57 -14.41 -50.59
N MET A 29 -51.82 -15.50 -50.70
CA MET A 29 -51.96 -16.50 -51.78
C MET A 29 -53.34 -17.18 -51.75
N ALA A 30 -53.88 -17.43 -50.56
CA ALA A 30 -55.22 -17.97 -50.36
C ALA A 30 -56.35 -16.93 -50.57
N LYS A 31 -56.02 -15.67 -50.91
CA LYS A 31 -56.97 -14.54 -51.04
C LYS A 31 -57.79 -14.28 -49.78
N ALA A 32 -57.25 -14.63 -48.60
CA ALA A 32 -57.88 -14.33 -47.32
C ALA A 32 -57.82 -12.81 -47.04
N PRO A 33 -58.81 -12.24 -46.35
CA PRO A 33 -58.80 -10.82 -46.01
C PRO A 33 -57.72 -10.50 -44.98
N PHE A 34 -56.81 -9.58 -45.33
CA PHE A 34 -55.76 -9.11 -44.41
C PHE A 34 -56.30 -8.44 -43.14
N GLN A 35 -57.54 -7.95 -43.17
CA GLN A 35 -58.23 -7.38 -42.00
C GLN A 35 -58.38 -8.40 -40.86
N GLU A 36 -58.41 -9.70 -41.16
CA GLU A 36 -58.48 -10.77 -40.16
C GLU A 36 -57.08 -11.38 -39.90
N ALA A 37 -56.29 -11.58 -40.95
CA ALA A 37 -54.97 -12.22 -40.85
C ALA A 37 -53.93 -11.37 -40.10
N VAL A 38 -53.95 -10.04 -40.25
CA VAL A 38 -52.97 -9.16 -39.59
C VAL A 38 -53.19 -9.11 -38.07
N PRO A 39 -54.40 -8.88 -37.53
CA PRO A 39 -54.62 -8.95 -36.09
C PRO A 39 -54.29 -10.31 -35.46
N GLU A 40 -54.56 -11.41 -36.19
CA GLU A 40 -54.19 -12.76 -35.74
C GLU A 40 -52.67 -12.91 -35.61
N ALA A 41 -51.93 -12.45 -36.61
CA ALA A 41 -50.47 -12.47 -36.60
C ALA A 41 -49.88 -11.56 -35.51
N VAL A 42 -50.46 -10.37 -35.28
CA VAL A 42 -50.03 -9.45 -34.21
C VAL A 42 -50.21 -10.10 -32.84
N ASN A 43 -51.37 -10.71 -32.57
CA ASN A 43 -51.60 -11.41 -31.31
C ASN A 43 -50.59 -12.53 -31.05
N GLU A 44 -50.13 -13.21 -32.09
CA GLU A 44 -49.12 -14.26 -31.95
C GLU A 44 -47.74 -13.69 -31.62
N VAL A 45 -47.33 -12.60 -32.29
CA VAL A 45 -46.10 -11.88 -31.98
C VAL A 45 -46.11 -11.31 -30.57
N GLU A 46 -47.24 -10.76 -30.12
CA GLU A 46 -47.36 -10.22 -28.76
C GLU A 46 -47.15 -11.29 -27.69
N LYS A 47 -47.66 -12.51 -27.89
CA LYS A 47 -47.40 -13.63 -26.98
C LYS A 47 -45.93 -14.03 -26.95
N GLU A 48 -45.27 -14.05 -28.11
CA GLU A 48 -43.85 -14.38 -28.19
C GLU A 48 -42.99 -13.30 -27.54
N ILE A 49 -43.28 -12.01 -27.79
CA ILE A 49 -42.60 -10.89 -27.15
C ILE A 49 -42.77 -10.94 -25.63
N ALA A 50 -43.95 -11.30 -25.13
CA ALA A 50 -44.21 -11.42 -23.70
C ALA A 50 -43.39 -12.54 -23.02
N GLN A 51 -42.87 -13.49 -23.78
CA GLN A 51 -42.01 -14.57 -23.27
C GLN A 51 -40.52 -14.21 -23.33
N LEU A 52 -40.14 -13.12 -24.01
CA LEU A 52 -38.74 -12.70 -24.11
C LEU A 52 -38.21 -12.24 -22.75
N LYS A 53 -36.94 -12.53 -22.51
CA LYS A 53 -36.30 -12.14 -21.25
C LYS A 53 -36.00 -10.64 -21.23
N ALA A 54 -36.52 -9.98 -20.19
CA ALA A 54 -36.18 -8.60 -19.91
C ALA A 54 -34.69 -8.44 -19.55
N ALA A 55 -34.11 -7.31 -19.94
CA ALA A 55 -32.75 -6.96 -19.55
C ALA A 55 -32.62 -6.77 -18.04
N PRO A 56 -31.49 -7.19 -17.44
CA PRO A 56 -31.22 -6.82 -16.07
C PRO A 56 -31.15 -5.29 -15.95
N PRO A 57 -31.62 -4.72 -14.83
CA PRO A 57 -31.58 -3.28 -14.65
C PRO A 57 -30.13 -2.80 -14.51
N CYS A 58 -29.84 -1.64 -15.08
CA CYS A 58 -28.55 -0.98 -14.91
C CYS A 58 -28.26 -0.73 -13.42
N ILE A 59 -27.07 -1.12 -12.97
CA ILE A 59 -26.65 -0.99 -11.57
C ILE A 59 -25.85 0.31 -11.40
N PRO A 60 -26.37 1.34 -10.70
CA PRO A 60 -25.63 2.59 -10.44
C PRO A 60 -24.44 2.37 -9.48
N PRO A 61 -23.45 3.28 -9.43
CA PRO A 61 -23.48 4.65 -9.98
C PRO A 61 -22.77 4.85 -11.33
N CYS A 62 -22.09 3.84 -11.86
CA CYS A 62 -21.14 3.98 -12.96
C CYS A 62 -20.89 2.62 -13.64
N GLY A 63 -20.14 2.66 -14.73
CA GLY A 63 -19.66 1.51 -15.47
C GLY A 63 -20.52 1.17 -16.67
N TYR A 64 -19.85 0.70 -17.72
CA TYR A 64 -20.47 0.10 -18.88
C TYR A 64 -20.85 -1.35 -18.59
N GLN A 65 -22.09 -1.71 -18.91
CA GLN A 65 -22.72 -2.97 -18.49
C GLN A 65 -23.25 -3.71 -19.72
N LYS A 66 -22.38 -4.46 -20.39
CA LYS A 66 -22.67 -5.19 -21.64
C LYS A 66 -23.93 -6.06 -21.53
N GLU A 67 -24.09 -6.76 -20.41
CA GLU A 67 -25.24 -7.64 -20.14
C GLU A 67 -26.54 -6.90 -19.84
N SER A 68 -26.49 -5.60 -19.56
CA SER A 68 -27.67 -4.75 -19.25
C SER A 68 -28.14 -3.94 -20.46
N HIS A 69 -27.62 -4.23 -21.64
CA HIS A 69 -28.10 -3.65 -22.88
C HIS A 69 -29.54 -4.10 -23.12
N TYR A 70 -30.33 -3.23 -23.74
CA TYR A 70 -31.71 -3.56 -24.07
C TYR A 70 -32.10 -3.04 -25.44
N TYR A 71 -32.96 -3.79 -26.12
CA TYR A 71 -33.53 -3.34 -27.38
C TYR A 71 -34.70 -2.39 -27.14
N ARG A 72 -34.62 -1.20 -27.73
CA ARG A 72 -35.69 -0.21 -27.71
C ARG A 72 -36.52 -0.32 -28.98
N CYS A 73 -37.71 -0.92 -28.85
CA CYS A 73 -38.62 -1.13 -29.98
C CYS A 73 -39.03 0.17 -30.70
N SER A 74 -39.14 1.30 -29.99
CA SER A 74 -39.56 2.56 -30.61
C SER A 74 -38.53 3.18 -31.55
N SER A 75 -37.24 2.87 -31.35
CA SER A 75 -36.13 3.37 -32.18
C SER A 75 -35.46 2.27 -32.99
N CYS A 76 -35.94 1.03 -32.88
CA CYS A 76 -35.35 -0.16 -33.50
C CYS A 76 -33.84 -0.30 -33.24
N SER A 77 -33.37 0.07 -32.05
CA SER A 77 -31.95 0.14 -31.72
C SER A 77 -31.63 -0.53 -30.39
N ILE A 78 -30.41 -1.06 -30.27
CA ILE A 78 -29.84 -1.49 -28.99
C ILE A 78 -29.44 -0.24 -28.21
N MET A 79 -29.76 -0.23 -26.93
CA MET A 79 -29.47 0.86 -26.01
C MET A 79 -28.64 0.33 -24.85
N ASP A 80 -27.60 1.08 -24.50
CA ASP A 80 -26.74 0.75 -23.38
C ASP A 80 -27.21 1.48 -22.12
N CYS A 81 -26.67 1.06 -20.97
CA CYS A 81 -26.84 1.80 -19.73
C CYS A 81 -26.20 3.19 -19.85
N GLN A 82 -26.98 4.24 -19.62
CA GLN A 82 -26.52 5.62 -19.64
C GLN A 82 -25.80 6.00 -18.34
N LEU A 83 -24.83 5.18 -17.93
CA LEU A 83 -23.98 5.44 -16.77
C LEU A 83 -22.58 5.84 -17.26
N PRO A 84 -21.90 6.77 -16.57
CA PRO A 84 -20.53 7.14 -16.92
C PRO A 84 -19.57 5.99 -16.60
N ILE A 85 -18.49 5.87 -17.37
CA ILE A 85 -17.40 4.91 -17.07
C ILE A 85 -16.74 5.25 -15.73
N ASP A 86 -16.58 6.54 -15.46
CA ASP A 86 -15.98 7.07 -14.24
C ASP A 86 -16.97 7.03 -13.07
N CYS A 87 -16.56 6.34 -12.01
CA CYS A 87 -17.28 6.27 -10.75
C CYS A 87 -16.93 7.44 -9.83
N PRO A 88 -17.86 7.90 -8.98
CA PRO A 88 -17.56 8.94 -8.00
C PRO A 88 -16.38 8.57 -7.09
N ILE A 89 -15.52 9.56 -6.78
CA ILE A 89 -14.42 9.40 -5.81
C ILE A 89 -14.95 8.91 -4.45
N GLN A 90 -14.31 7.86 -3.94
CA GLN A 90 -14.53 7.36 -2.58
C GLN A 90 -13.45 7.89 -1.63
N ASP A 91 -13.87 8.65 -0.61
CA ASP A 91 -12.96 9.21 0.39
C ASP A 91 -12.67 8.18 1.50
N ILE A 92 -11.40 7.81 1.67
CA ILE A 92 -10.92 6.80 2.63
C ILE A 92 -9.96 7.45 3.62
N HIS A 93 -10.32 7.41 4.90
CA HIS A 93 -9.50 7.98 5.97
C HIS A 93 -8.71 6.88 6.68
N LYS A 94 -7.39 7.07 6.80
CA LYS A 94 -6.48 6.09 7.39
C LYS A 94 -5.47 6.75 8.30
N LEU A 95 -5.13 6.09 9.41
CA LEU A 95 -3.98 6.50 10.22
C LEU A 95 -2.72 5.87 9.64
N GLU A 96 -1.60 6.57 9.76
CA GLU A 96 -0.30 6.00 9.42
C GLU A 96 -0.03 4.73 10.25
N GLY A 97 0.44 3.69 9.58
CA GLY A 97 0.61 2.34 10.14
C GLY A 97 -0.54 1.38 9.86
N ASP A 98 -1.75 1.87 9.54
CA ASP A 98 -2.92 1.03 9.31
C ASP A 98 -2.84 0.26 7.98
N ALA A 99 -3.70 -0.75 7.83
CA ALA A 99 -3.93 -1.41 6.55
C ALA A 99 -4.97 -0.66 5.70
N THR A 100 -4.65 -0.45 4.42
CA THR A 100 -5.61 0.04 3.41
C THR A 100 -5.89 -1.06 2.40
N PHE A 101 -7.17 -1.26 2.11
CA PHE A 101 -7.65 -2.23 1.13
C PHE A 101 -8.59 -1.50 0.18
N LEU A 102 -8.23 -1.49 -1.10
CA LEU A 102 -9.02 -0.89 -2.17
C LEU A 102 -9.51 -2.01 -3.08
N ASN A 103 -10.79 -1.96 -3.48
CA ASN A 103 -11.40 -3.00 -4.31
C ASN A 103 -11.99 -2.39 -5.58
N CYS A 104 -11.48 -2.82 -6.72
CA CYS A 104 -11.92 -2.41 -8.04
C CYS A 104 -13.16 -3.16 -8.55
N GLU A 105 -13.56 -4.26 -7.91
CA GLU A 105 -14.77 -5.00 -8.33
C GLU A 105 -16.02 -4.12 -8.33
N VAL A 106 -16.94 -4.49 -9.21
CA VAL A 106 -18.26 -3.90 -9.38
C VAL A 106 -19.35 -4.92 -9.04
N ALA A 107 -20.57 -4.44 -8.84
CA ALA A 107 -21.70 -5.28 -8.45
C ALA A 107 -22.45 -5.90 -9.65
N PHE A 108 -22.17 -5.45 -10.87
CA PHE A 108 -22.73 -6.01 -12.09
C PHE A 108 -21.83 -7.10 -12.66
N GLN A 109 -22.38 -7.89 -13.58
CA GLN A 109 -21.67 -9.00 -14.20
C GLN A 109 -20.59 -8.49 -15.17
N THR A 110 -19.37 -8.97 -14.96
CA THR A 110 -18.18 -8.66 -15.77
C THR A 110 -17.63 -9.95 -16.40
N SER A 111 -16.89 -9.82 -17.50
CA SER A 111 -16.20 -10.93 -18.16
C SER A 111 -15.22 -11.64 -17.21
N SER A 112 -15.02 -12.95 -17.38
CA SER A 112 -13.97 -13.69 -16.67
C SER A 112 -12.56 -13.34 -17.15
N ASP A 113 -12.44 -12.89 -18.41
CA ASP A 113 -11.19 -12.45 -19.02
C ASP A 113 -11.07 -10.92 -18.92
N ARG A 114 -11.00 -10.43 -17.69
CA ARG A 114 -10.89 -9.01 -17.37
C ARG A 114 -9.53 -8.72 -16.73
N THR A 115 -9.03 -7.51 -16.95
CA THR A 115 -7.79 -7.04 -16.34
C THR A 115 -8.01 -5.75 -15.56
N PHE A 116 -7.11 -5.50 -14.62
CA PHE A 116 -7.12 -4.36 -13.72
C PHE A 116 -5.81 -3.61 -13.84
N ARG A 117 -5.91 -2.30 -14.03
CA ARG A 117 -4.77 -1.38 -14.02
C ARG A 117 -4.93 -0.42 -12.86
N TRP A 118 -3.95 -0.41 -11.95
CA TRP A 118 -3.93 0.53 -10.84
C TRP A 118 -3.02 1.69 -11.13
N LYS A 119 -3.47 2.88 -10.75
CA LYS A 119 -2.76 4.13 -10.91
C LYS A 119 -2.82 4.96 -9.64
N PHE A 120 -1.86 5.86 -9.45
CA PHE A 120 -1.80 6.72 -8.28
C PHE A 120 -1.27 8.12 -8.60
N VAL A 121 -1.85 9.11 -7.94
CA VAL A 121 -1.37 10.48 -7.89
C VAL A 121 -1.27 10.94 -6.44
N LYS A 122 -0.12 11.49 -6.08
CA LYS A 122 0.21 11.88 -4.71
C LYS A 122 -0.38 13.25 -4.37
N ASP A 123 -0.86 13.42 -3.15
CA ASP A 123 -1.29 14.69 -2.56
C ASP A 123 -2.39 15.44 -3.32
N LEU A 124 -3.16 14.74 -4.16
CA LEU A 124 -4.18 15.34 -5.01
C LEU A 124 -5.46 14.51 -5.01
N ARG A 125 -6.60 15.18 -4.87
CA ARG A 125 -7.94 14.61 -5.05
C ARG A 125 -8.44 14.97 -6.45
N THR A 126 -8.34 14.05 -7.40
CA THR A 126 -8.70 14.29 -8.81
C THR A 126 -9.21 13.04 -9.52
N GLU A 127 -9.94 13.25 -10.62
CA GLU A 127 -10.38 12.24 -11.60
C GLU A 127 -9.62 12.39 -12.94
N GLU A 128 -8.69 13.35 -13.03
CA GLU A 128 -7.94 13.65 -14.25
C GLU A 128 -6.81 12.62 -14.47
N LEU A 129 -7.11 11.60 -15.28
CA LEU A 129 -6.21 10.48 -15.55
C LEU A 129 -4.76 10.82 -15.94
N PHE A 130 -4.54 11.90 -16.68
CA PHE A 130 -3.21 12.25 -17.19
C PHE A 130 -2.23 12.63 -16.06
N LEU A 131 -2.75 12.91 -14.85
CA LEU A 131 -1.95 13.20 -13.67
C LEU A 131 -1.50 11.94 -12.93
N PHE A 132 -2.05 10.77 -13.27
CA PHE A 132 -1.77 9.54 -12.57
C PHE A 132 -0.57 8.79 -13.15
N HIS A 133 0.16 8.11 -12.28
CA HIS A 133 1.22 7.18 -12.65
C HIS A 133 0.74 5.73 -12.49
N ASP A 134 1.11 4.86 -13.44
CA ASP A 134 0.82 3.43 -13.35
C ASP A 134 1.56 2.79 -12.16
N LEU A 135 0.84 2.00 -11.37
CA LEU A 135 1.37 1.23 -10.23
C LEU A 135 1.58 -0.24 -10.59
N ASN A 136 0.53 -0.89 -11.06
CA ASN A 136 0.55 -2.29 -11.44
C ASN A 136 -0.54 -2.60 -12.47
N PHE A 137 -0.42 -3.78 -13.08
CA PHE A 137 -1.36 -4.32 -14.05
C PHE A 137 -1.49 -5.84 -13.83
N GLY A 138 -2.69 -6.39 -13.98
CA GLY A 138 -2.90 -7.83 -13.91
C GLY A 138 -4.37 -8.20 -13.70
N VAL A 139 -4.63 -9.36 -13.11
CA VAL A 139 -5.99 -9.89 -12.88
C VAL A 139 -6.52 -9.63 -11.48
N ASN A 140 -5.71 -9.03 -10.60
CA ASN A 140 -6.08 -8.83 -9.20
C ASN A 140 -6.95 -7.56 -9.06
N PRO A 141 -8.21 -7.68 -8.60
CA PRO A 141 -9.09 -6.54 -8.47
C PRO A 141 -8.80 -5.70 -7.24
N SER A 142 -7.86 -6.11 -6.38
CA SER A 142 -7.65 -5.52 -5.07
C SER A 142 -6.23 -5.02 -4.90
N LEU A 143 -6.11 -3.84 -4.28
CA LEU A 143 -4.83 -3.26 -3.88
C LEU A 143 -4.76 -3.23 -2.35
N LEU A 144 -3.75 -3.91 -1.80
CA LEU A 144 -3.48 -3.96 -0.36
C LEU A 144 -2.21 -3.18 -0.02
N ILE A 145 -2.35 -2.19 0.86
CA ILE A 145 -1.26 -1.36 1.35
C ILE A 145 -1.10 -1.63 2.84
N ARG A 146 0.05 -2.19 3.24
CA ARG A 146 0.39 -2.50 4.63
C ARG A 146 1.90 -2.33 4.88
N PRO A 147 2.32 -1.39 5.75
CA PRO A 147 1.52 -0.35 6.39
C PRO A 147 1.15 0.78 5.41
N THR A 148 0.10 1.52 5.72
CA THR A 148 -0.23 2.79 5.06
C THR A 148 0.73 3.86 5.60
N LEU A 149 1.40 4.57 4.70
CA LEU A 149 2.39 5.61 5.00
C LEU A 149 1.86 6.96 4.52
N GLY A 150 2.40 8.06 5.04
CA GLY A 150 2.06 9.41 4.54
C GLY A 150 2.30 9.58 3.04
N SER A 151 3.23 8.83 2.44
CA SER A 151 3.48 8.83 0.99
C SER A 151 2.32 8.29 0.15
N HIS A 152 1.38 7.55 0.75
CA HIS A 152 0.17 7.04 0.10
C HIS A 152 -1.01 8.03 0.18
N HIS A 153 -0.82 9.22 0.75
CA HIS A 153 -1.82 10.28 0.70
C HIS A 153 -2.01 10.73 -0.76
N GLY A 154 -3.25 10.68 -1.26
CA GLY A 154 -3.57 11.02 -2.64
C GLY A 154 -4.71 10.18 -3.23
N THR A 155 -4.92 10.26 -4.54
CA THR A 155 -5.94 9.45 -5.22
C THR A 155 -5.33 8.23 -5.89
N PHE A 156 -5.91 7.07 -5.60
CA PHE A 156 -5.72 5.83 -6.35
C PHE A 156 -6.86 5.70 -7.37
N ALA A 157 -6.53 5.34 -8.60
CA ALA A 157 -7.50 4.97 -9.61
C ALA A 157 -7.30 3.51 -10.00
N CYS A 158 -8.39 2.81 -10.30
CA CYS A 158 -8.33 1.51 -10.93
C CYS A 158 -9.20 1.51 -12.19
N GLU A 159 -8.68 0.90 -13.26
CA GLU A 159 -9.39 0.69 -14.52
C GLU A 159 -9.66 -0.80 -14.66
N LEU A 160 -10.93 -1.16 -14.85
CA LEU A 160 -11.38 -2.51 -15.23
C LEU A 160 -11.49 -2.53 -16.75
N GLU A 161 -10.72 -3.40 -17.39
CA GLU A 161 -10.61 -3.52 -18.84
C GLU A 161 -11.13 -4.88 -19.30
N GLU A 162 -12.05 -4.88 -20.27
CA GLU A 162 -12.63 -6.06 -20.92
C GLU A 162 -12.47 -5.91 -22.44
N GLU A 163 -11.97 -6.93 -23.13
CA GLU A 163 -11.80 -6.90 -24.60
C GLU A 163 -10.98 -5.69 -25.13
N ASN A 164 -10.10 -5.12 -24.29
CA ASN A 164 -9.31 -3.89 -24.49
C ASN A 164 -10.09 -2.56 -24.34
N ASP A 165 -11.34 -2.62 -23.87
CA ASP A 165 -12.13 -1.44 -23.53
C ASP A 165 -12.19 -1.25 -22.02
N VAL A 166 -11.99 -0.01 -21.56
CA VAL A 166 -12.16 0.34 -20.14
C VAL A 166 -13.66 0.47 -19.85
N VAL A 167 -14.20 -0.52 -19.14
CA VAL A 167 -15.63 -0.56 -18.82
C VAL A 167 -15.95 0.15 -17.50
N VAL A 168 -14.98 0.26 -16.60
CA VAL A 168 -15.16 0.93 -15.30
C VAL A 168 -13.87 1.63 -14.90
N ARG A 169 -14.00 2.83 -14.32
CA ARG A 169 -12.92 3.47 -13.58
C ARG A 169 -13.37 3.90 -12.18
N LYS A 170 -12.71 3.39 -11.15
CA LYS A 170 -13.00 3.79 -9.75
C LYS A 170 -11.86 4.61 -9.19
N TYR A 171 -12.22 5.58 -8.36
CA TYR A 171 -11.27 6.47 -7.69
C TYR A 171 -11.43 6.37 -6.18
N PHE A 172 -10.30 6.35 -5.49
CA PHE A 172 -10.20 6.26 -4.04
C PHE A 172 -9.25 7.34 -3.55
N TYR A 173 -9.78 8.39 -2.93
CA TYR A 173 -8.95 9.41 -2.30
C TYR A 173 -8.58 8.93 -0.89
N VAL A 174 -7.32 8.55 -0.70
CA VAL A 174 -6.80 8.06 0.57
C VAL A 174 -6.20 9.24 1.32
N ASN A 175 -6.88 9.67 2.37
CA ASN A 175 -6.41 10.67 3.30
C ASN A 175 -5.68 9.99 4.47
N VAL A 176 -4.35 10.09 4.45
CA VAL A 176 -3.51 9.55 5.52
C VAL A 176 -3.25 10.62 6.56
N THR A 177 -3.71 10.39 7.78
CA THR A 177 -3.36 11.22 8.93
C THR A 177 -2.10 10.64 9.57
N GLU A 178 -1.04 11.44 9.62
CA GLU A 178 0.18 11.09 10.34
C GLU A 178 -0.18 10.78 11.78
N LYS A 179 0.12 9.55 12.21
CA LYS A 179 0.10 9.24 13.62
C LYS A 179 1.22 10.07 14.21
N ARG A 180 0.95 10.94 15.19
CA ARG A 180 1.98 11.79 15.83
C ARG A 180 3.02 10.91 16.53
N LEU A 181 3.93 10.38 15.74
CA LEU A 181 5.07 9.57 16.12
C LEU A 181 6.31 10.44 16.28
N GLY A 182 6.21 11.78 16.26
CA GLY A 182 7.38 12.66 16.35
C GLY A 182 8.33 12.30 17.51
N ASN A 183 7.78 11.82 18.63
CA ASN A 183 8.56 11.31 19.75
C ASN A 183 9.16 9.91 19.50
N GLU A 184 8.44 9.01 18.84
CA GLU A 184 8.89 7.64 18.51
C GLU A 184 9.86 7.60 17.32
N LYS A 185 9.71 8.49 16.33
CA LYS A 185 10.61 8.66 15.18
C LYS A 185 11.97 9.17 15.64
N LYS A 186 11.98 10.14 16.57
CA LYS A 186 13.19 10.58 17.28
C LYS A 186 13.81 9.44 18.09
N LEU A 187 12.99 8.62 18.76
CA LEU A 187 13.47 7.45 19.50
C LEU A 187 14.11 6.42 18.58
N GLN A 188 13.51 6.13 17.41
CA GLN A 188 14.04 5.20 16.42
C GLN A 188 15.31 5.74 15.76
N GLU A 189 15.38 7.03 15.44
CA GLU A 189 16.61 7.68 14.95
C GLU A 189 17.74 7.58 15.96
N MET A 190 17.46 7.82 17.25
CA MET A 190 18.43 7.60 18.33
C MET A 190 18.86 6.13 18.43
N PHE A 191 17.94 5.19 18.38
CA PHE A 191 18.25 3.76 18.47
C PHE A 191 19.13 3.31 17.29
N LYS A 192 18.82 3.82 16.09
CA LYS A 192 19.57 3.54 14.86
C LYS A 192 20.95 4.18 14.88
N ALA A 193 21.09 5.37 15.47
CA ALA A 193 22.37 6.02 15.70
C ALA A 193 23.24 5.25 16.71
N ILE A 194 22.64 4.66 17.76
CA ILE A 194 23.35 3.79 18.72
C ILE A 194 23.80 2.49 18.04
N LEU A 195 22.91 1.83 17.29
CA LEU A 195 23.21 0.56 16.62
C LEU A 195 24.26 0.72 15.51
N ASN A 196 24.23 1.84 14.78
CA ASN A 196 25.18 2.14 13.71
C ASN A 196 26.37 2.98 14.18
N SER A 197 26.51 3.18 15.50
CA SER A 197 27.69 3.83 16.04
C SER A 197 28.90 2.96 15.68
N PRO A 198 29.97 3.55 15.08
CA PRO A 198 31.20 2.81 14.87
C PRO A 198 31.66 2.20 16.20
N PRO A 199 32.27 1.00 16.20
CA PRO A 199 32.94 0.51 17.40
C PRO A 199 33.92 1.60 17.83
N GLU A 200 33.88 1.94 19.11
CA GLU A 200 34.70 2.96 19.77
C GLU A 200 36.18 2.56 19.67
N SER A 201 36.72 2.78 18.48
CA SER A 201 38.10 2.64 18.10
C SER A 201 38.29 3.67 17.02
N VAL A 202 39.19 4.60 17.33
CA VAL A 202 39.68 5.69 16.50
C VAL A 202 38.95 7.01 16.74
N GLN A 203 39.53 7.75 17.70
CA GLN A 203 39.38 9.19 18.03
C GLN A 203 38.24 9.45 19.04
N GLU A 204 38.46 9.76 20.32
CA GLU A 204 39.47 10.61 20.96
C GLU A 204 39.92 10.06 22.33
N ALA A 205 41.05 10.60 22.79
CA ALA A 205 41.74 10.28 24.01
C ALA A 205 40.85 10.33 25.27
N VAL A 206 40.41 9.17 25.75
CA VAL A 206 40.16 8.96 27.17
C VAL A 206 41.41 8.34 27.76
N VAL A 207 42.12 9.13 28.56
CA VAL A 207 43.14 8.67 29.52
C VAL A 207 42.44 7.77 30.53
N VAL A 208 42.17 6.51 30.15
CA VAL A 208 41.93 5.44 31.12
C VAL A 208 43.30 4.90 31.47
N ASN A 209 43.76 5.23 32.67
CA ASN A 209 44.94 4.65 33.29
C ASN A 209 44.76 3.13 33.39
N LYS A 210 45.10 2.41 32.32
CA LYS A 210 45.29 0.96 32.37
C LYS A 210 46.61 0.75 33.11
N LEU A 211 46.52 0.40 34.39
CA LEU A 211 47.70 -0.02 35.15
C LEU A 211 48.33 -1.21 34.40
N PRO A 212 49.63 -1.15 34.05
CA PRO A 212 50.27 -2.26 33.35
C PRO A 212 50.31 -3.50 34.24
N SER A 213 50.19 -4.67 33.61
CA SER A 213 50.47 -5.95 34.24
C SER A 213 51.92 -5.99 34.76
N LEU A 214 52.13 -6.58 35.94
CA LEU A 214 53.46 -6.74 36.56
C LEU A 214 54.48 -7.42 35.63
N GLN A 215 54.00 -8.27 34.71
CA GLN A 215 54.84 -8.98 33.74
C GLN A 215 55.37 -8.08 32.62
N ASP A 216 54.64 -7.02 32.25
CA ASP A 216 55.09 -6.04 31.25
C ASP A 216 56.09 -5.03 31.85
N LEU A 217 56.02 -4.80 33.16
CA LEU A 217 56.95 -3.92 33.86
C LEU A 217 58.33 -4.56 34.10
N MET A 218 58.42 -5.90 34.10
CA MET A 218 59.67 -6.63 34.36
C MET A 218 60.44 -6.99 33.10
N SER A 219 59.83 -6.87 31.91
CA SER A 219 60.42 -7.29 30.64
C SER A 219 61.16 -6.19 29.87
N GLN A 220 61.18 -4.94 30.37
CA GLN A 220 61.91 -3.82 29.77
C GLN A 220 63.23 -3.52 30.50
N PRO A 221 64.41 -3.84 29.91
CA PRO A 221 65.69 -3.78 30.61
C PRO A 221 66.29 -2.37 30.75
N ASP A 222 65.66 -1.30 30.26
CA ASP A 222 66.29 0.04 30.21
C ASP A 222 65.54 1.19 30.91
N TYR A 223 64.47 0.92 31.68
CA TYR A 223 63.72 1.99 32.36
C TYR A 223 64.25 2.37 33.76
N LEU A 224 65.18 1.57 34.31
CA LEU A 224 65.65 1.69 35.69
C LEU A 224 66.88 2.59 35.91
N ARG A 225 67.39 3.30 34.90
CA ARG A 225 68.67 4.02 35.07
C ARG A 225 68.57 5.43 35.66
N LYS A 226 67.43 6.12 35.56
CA LYS A 226 67.28 7.50 36.09
C LYS A 226 66.31 7.63 37.25
N ARG A 227 65.14 6.98 37.18
CA ARG A 227 64.12 7.06 38.24
C ARG A 227 64.44 6.15 39.43
N GLY A 228 65.03 4.98 39.17
CA GLY A 228 65.46 4.05 40.23
C GLY A 228 66.55 4.63 41.13
N VAL A 229 67.50 5.38 40.57
CA VAL A 229 68.56 6.07 41.32
C VAL A 229 67.98 7.15 42.24
N ILE A 230 66.99 7.92 41.78
CA ILE A 230 66.34 8.94 42.61
C ILE A 230 65.56 8.30 43.76
N VAL A 231 64.83 7.21 43.51
CA VAL A 231 64.08 6.49 44.56
C VAL A 231 65.03 5.82 45.55
N LEU A 232 66.16 5.28 45.09
CA LEU A 232 67.19 4.72 45.98
C LEU A 232 67.85 5.81 46.83
N ILE A 233 68.15 6.98 46.28
CA ILE A 233 68.69 8.12 47.05
C ILE A 233 67.68 8.61 48.09
N LEU A 234 66.40 8.73 47.72
CA LEU A 234 65.33 9.11 48.66
C LEU A 234 65.13 8.05 49.75
N GLY A 235 65.25 6.76 49.40
CA GLY A 235 65.20 5.67 50.36
C GLY A 235 66.37 5.69 51.34
N ILE A 236 67.61 5.84 50.85
CA ILE A 236 68.82 5.87 51.69
C ILE A 236 68.80 7.09 52.62
N THR A 237 68.37 8.26 52.13
CA THR A 237 68.24 9.47 52.96
C THR A 237 67.14 9.33 54.00
N GLY A 238 65.98 8.76 53.65
CA GLY A 238 64.90 8.48 54.59
C GLY A 238 65.30 7.50 55.70
N ILE A 239 66.01 6.42 55.35
CA ILE A 239 66.50 5.43 56.31
C ILE A 239 67.58 6.03 57.21
N SER A 240 68.50 6.83 56.68
CA SER A 240 69.52 7.53 57.48
C SER A 240 68.90 8.51 58.48
N LEU A 241 67.84 9.22 58.09
CA LEU A 241 67.11 10.11 58.99
C LEU A 241 66.39 9.35 60.11
N LEU A 242 65.80 8.19 59.79
CA LEU A 242 65.15 7.33 60.78
C LEU A 242 66.15 6.73 61.76
N VAL A 243 67.31 6.28 61.29
CA VAL A 243 68.38 5.75 62.16
C VAL A 243 68.95 6.84 63.05
N THR A 244 69.19 8.05 62.52
CA THR A 244 69.67 9.17 63.34
C THR A 244 68.65 9.59 64.38
N LEU A 245 67.35 9.62 64.05
CA LEU A 245 66.29 9.86 65.03
C LEU A 245 66.22 8.75 66.08
N ALA A 246 66.33 7.48 65.68
CA ALA A 246 66.33 6.34 66.60
C ALA A 246 67.53 6.40 67.56
N VAL A 247 68.72 6.70 67.06
CA VAL A 247 69.94 6.88 67.86
C VAL A 247 69.82 8.10 68.77
N LEU A 248 69.26 9.22 68.32
CA LEU A 248 68.99 10.39 69.17
C LEU A 248 67.96 10.11 70.25
N SER A 249 66.91 9.33 69.95
CA SER A 249 65.93 8.92 70.95
C SER A 249 66.53 7.93 71.95
N LEU A 250 67.39 7.01 71.52
CA LEU A 250 68.12 6.11 72.43
C LEU A 250 69.15 6.88 73.25
N TYR A 251 69.83 7.87 72.67
CA TYR A 251 70.78 8.73 73.38
C TYR A 251 70.08 9.62 74.40
N ARG A 252 68.92 10.22 74.05
CA ARG A 252 68.07 10.93 75.02
C ARG A 252 67.56 10.02 76.11
N TRP A 253 67.07 8.83 75.77
CA TRP A 253 66.61 7.86 76.76
C TRP A 253 67.73 7.39 77.70
N ALA A 254 68.95 7.23 77.19
CA ALA A 254 70.12 6.86 77.98
C ALA A 254 70.70 8.03 78.81
N THR A 255 70.45 9.29 78.43
CA THR A 255 70.93 10.49 79.13
C THR A 255 69.89 11.09 80.09
N ASP A 256 68.61 10.71 79.97
CA ASP A 256 67.56 11.00 80.97
C ASP A 256 67.71 10.14 82.25
N PHE A 257 68.70 9.25 82.31
CA PHE A 257 69.21 8.65 83.54
C PHE A 257 70.59 9.20 83.90
N GLY A 258 70.62 10.41 84.42
CA GLY A 258 71.71 10.90 85.24
C GLY A 258 71.57 12.38 85.59
N PRO A 259 71.75 12.79 86.84
CA PRO A 259 71.97 12.06 88.10
C PRO A 259 70.70 11.75 88.91
#